data_AF-A0A0X3U5I0-F1
#
_entry.id   AF-A0A0X3U5I0-F1
#
_cell.length_a   1.000
_cell.length_b   1.000
_cell.length_c   1.000
_cell.angle_alpha   90.00
_cell.angle_beta   90.00
_cell.angle_gamma   90.00
#
_symmetry.space_group_name_H-M   'P 1'
#
loop_
_entity.id
_entity.type
_entity.pdbx_description
1 polymer ?
#
loop_
_entity_poly.entity_id
_entity_poly.type
_entity_poly.pdbx_seq_one_letter_code
_entity_poly.pdbx_strand_id
1 'polypeptide(L)'
;MFLSGDRFEFSFSTKDEPDAERSRFFKFGRNSSWKPHRVLMFSGGLDSFAGAVEEIVEQKHRVALVSHASSTKIAPVQKRLISALSKRYGPETCRHIPMTAQLKSRSTAERTHRTRSFLFAVLGSITATAFGLDRVSFHENGVVSLNLPPVGNVVGTRATRTTHPKTLKLFTGLLRLVFENDMRVDNPYFARTKAEVVERISQLGMADQIVETRSCADVHNQTHQYFHCGRCSQCIDRRFAMLSKGLERFDPEDAYRVDLMSDARPNGIDREMALSYVRNAVLFENATPDALIRNFPVVLDAVNHFDSPPDTAMSMIADLLNRHGKAVTSVMRRTLESKSPGEFPEQSLPRLYGEMQSALSLPFVPAPSVDKNENEKPPLTIEIDKTSRLVLIGEHIELKKNATADLLIVLAEEWLRAAGKGLEPLEYPCLKSGDLVEKLGVETDEVVRRRILTARRTIAKRFKSAGLSIDKPQELIENLSWHGYRLAPERVVIRVRHRS
;
A
#
# COMPACT_ATOMS: atom_id res chain seq x y z
N MET A 1 7.17 -10.88 14.87
CA MET A 1 6.00 -10.71 14.00
C MET A 1 5.85 -9.24 13.58
N PHE A 2 6.73 -8.71 12.71
CA PHE A 2 6.73 -7.26 12.39
C PHE A 2 6.79 -6.97 10.88
N LEU A 3 7.68 -7.64 10.15
CA LEU A 3 7.86 -7.38 8.71
C LEU A 3 6.66 -7.84 7.87
N SER A 4 6.23 -9.10 8.04
CA SER A 4 5.17 -9.73 7.25
C SER A 4 4.00 -10.24 8.09
N GLY A 5 4.11 -10.18 9.41
CA GLY A 5 3.18 -10.89 10.31
C GLY A 5 3.58 -12.34 10.59
N ASP A 6 4.75 -12.80 10.10
CA ASP A 6 5.23 -14.16 10.34
C ASP A 6 6.24 -14.22 11.50
N ARG A 7 6.50 -15.45 11.97
CA ARG A 7 7.61 -15.79 12.86
C ARG A 7 8.68 -16.51 12.05
N PHE A 8 9.91 -16.04 12.15
CA PHE A 8 11.07 -16.63 11.47
C PHE A 8 11.97 -17.29 12.50
N GLU A 9 12.46 -18.48 12.18
CA GLU A 9 13.50 -19.19 12.91
C GLU A 9 14.60 -19.54 11.92
N PHE A 10 15.85 -19.31 12.32
CA PHE A 10 17.02 -19.54 11.48
C PHE A 10 17.94 -20.53 12.18
N SER A 11 18.25 -21.62 11.50
CA SER A 11 19.24 -22.61 11.95
C SER A 11 20.37 -22.64 10.93
N PHE A 12 21.60 -22.44 11.40
CA PHE A 12 22.80 -22.45 10.57
C PHE A 12 23.59 -23.73 10.85
N SER A 13 24.04 -24.40 9.79
CA SER A 13 24.94 -25.54 9.87
C SER A 13 26.21 -25.22 9.10
N THR A 14 27.35 -25.58 9.68
CA THR A 14 28.64 -25.50 8.97
C THR A 14 28.58 -26.41 7.75
N LYS A 15 29.07 -25.92 6.61
CA LYS A 15 29.18 -26.73 5.39
C LYS A 15 30.42 -27.62 5.50
N ASP A 16 30.27 -28.92 5.28
CA ASP A 16 31.36 -29.90 5.42
C ASP A 16 32.48 -29.72 4.39
N GLU A 17 32.18 -29.16 3.21
CA GLU A 17 33.16 -28.88 2.16
C GLU A 17 33.45 -27.37 2.02
N PRO A 18 34.72 -26.92 2.12
CA PRO A 18 35.09 -25.49 2.20
C PRO A 18 34.80 -24.64 0.95
N ASP A 19 34.47 -25.22 -0.21
CA ASP A 19 34.24 -24.43 -1.41
C ASP A 19 32.92 -24.83 -2.06
N ALA A 20 31.87 -24.04 -1.83
CA ALA A 20 31.02 -23.78 -2.98
C ALA A 20 31.94 -23.07 -3.99
N GLU A 21 32.15 -23.65 -5.18
CA GLU A 21 32.76 -22.93 -6.31
C GLU A 21 32.30 -21.49 -6.21
N ARG A 22 33.22 -20.56 -5.90
CA ARG A 22 32.88 -19.17 -5.58
C ARG A 22 31.86 -18.71 -6.59
N SER A 23 30.61 -18.63 -6.15
CA SER A 23 29.53 -18.39 -7.08
C SER A 23 29.89 -17.11 -7.81
N ARG A 24 30.00 -17.19 -9.14
CA ARG A 24 30.40 -16.12 -10.05
C ARG A 24 29.35 -14.99 -10.09
N PHE A 25 28.62 -14.74 -9.00
CA PHE A 25 27.75 -13.57 -8.85
C PHE A 25 28.54 -12.28 -9.11
N PHE A 26 29.83 -12.28 -8.75
CA PHE A 26 30.73 -11.18 -9.03
C PHE A 26 31.68 -11.57 -10.17
N LYS A 27 31.60 -10.86 -11.30
CA LYS A 27 32.59 -10.92 -12.38
C LYS A 27 33.87 -10.13 -12.07
N PHE A 28 34.03 -9.66 -10.83
CA PHE A 28 35.18 -8.88 -10.41
C PHE A 28 36.26 -9.83 -9.90
N GLY A 29 37.36 -9.94 -10.65
CA GLY A 29 38.55 -10.63 -10.15
C GLY A 29 39.17 -9.87 -8.98
N ARG A 30 39.97 -10.56 -8.16
CA ARG A 30 40.81 -9.95 -7.08
C ARG A 30 41.68 -8.78 -7.57
N ASN A 31 41.89 -8.66 -8.88
CA ASN A 31 42.69 -7.63 -9.55
C ASN A 31 41.90 -6.39 -10.00
N SER A 32 40.59 -6.26 -9.69
CA SER A 32 39.88 -5.02 -9.98
C SER A 32 40.33 -3.91 -9.02
N SER A 33 40.91 -2.83 -9.55
CA SER A 33 41.41 -1.68 -8.78
C SER A 33 40.30 -0.83 -8.15
N TRP A 34 39.05 -1.02 -8.56
CA TRP A 34 37.94 -0.22 -8.11
C TRP A 34 37.34 -0.74 -6.81
N LYS A 35 37.17 0.15 -5.83
CA LYS A 35 36.54 -0.13 -4.55
C LYS A 35 35.46 0.91 -4.24
N PRO A 36 34.24 0.49 -3.90
CA PRO A 36 33.20 1.40 -3.44
C PRO A 36 33.50 1.87 -2.00
N HIS A 37 33.02 3.05 -1.65
CA HIS A 37 32.97 3.54 -0.27
C HIS A 37 31.64 3.15 0.40
N ARG A 38 30.59 2.95 -0.42
CA ARG A 38 29.23 2.62 0.02
C ARG A 38 28.58 1.59 -0.90
N VAL A 39 27.81 0.69 -0.30
CA VAL A 39 26.88 -0.21 -1.01
C VAL A 39 25.47 0.31 -0.81
N LEU A 40 24.80 0.63 -1.91
CA LEU A 40 23.46 1.19 -1.92
C LEU A 40 22.48 0.23 -2.58
N MET A 41 21.33 0.02 -1.97
CA MET A 41 20.23 -0.67 -2.63
C MET A 41 19.57 0.26 -3.65
N PHE A 42 19.53 -0.17 -4.90
CA PHE A 42 19.15 0.64 -6.06
C PHE A 42 17.93 0.05 -6.77
N SER A 43 16.74 0.58 -6.47
CA SER A 43 15.49 0.13 -7.09
C SER A 43 15.27 0.74 -8.48
N GLY A 44 15.83 1.92 -8.73
CA GLY A 44 15.54 2.73 -9.92
C GLY A 44 14.36 3.70 -9.71
N GLY A 45 13.82 3.79 -8.49
CA GLY A 45 12.88 4.83 -8.07
C GLY A 45 13.58 6.11 -7.61
N LEU A 46 12.80 7.17 -7.39
CA LEU A 46 13.29 8.51 -7.00
C LEU A 46 14.26 8.46 -5.82
N ASP A 47 13.87 7.81 -4.73
CA ASP A 47 14.61 7.88 -3.46
C ASP A 47 15.98 7.19 -3.59
N SER A 48 16.01 6.01 -4.23
CA SER A 48 17.28 5.31 -4.50
C SER A 48 18.19 6.06 -5.48
N PHE A 49 17.60 6.81 -6.41
CA PHE A 49 18.35 7.63 -7.35
C PHE A 49 18.93 8.87 -6.68
N ALA A 50 18.12 9.59 -5.90
CA ALA A 50 18.55 10.71 -5.09
C ALA A 50 19.70 10.32 -4.16
N GLY A 51 19.59 9.20 -3.45
CA GLY A 51 20.65 8.69 -2.59
C GLY A 51 21.97 8.43 -3.33
N ALA A 52 21.89 7.83 -4.51
CA ALA A 52 23.07 7.63 -5.35
C ALA A 52 23.71 8.96 -5.80
N VAL A 53 22.89 9.94 -6.22
CA VAL A 53 23.37 11.27 -6.62
C VAL A 53 23.99 11.99 -5.42
N GLU A 54 23.38 11.96 -4.25
CA GLU A 54 23.86 12.59 -3.01
C GLU A 54 25.25 12.06 -2.61
N GLU A 55 25.39 10.74 -2.55
CA GLU A 55 26.66 10.07 -2.22
C GLU A 55 27.77 10.39 -3.24
N ILE A 56 27.45 10.41 -4.54
CA ILE A 56 28.44 10.72 -5.59
C ILE A 56 28.83 12.20 -5.57
N VAL A 57 27.87 13.12 -5.43
CA VAL A 57 28.10 14.55 -5.65
C VAL A 57 28.60 15.26 -4.41
N GLU A 58 28.01 14.99 -3.24
CA GLU A 58 28.42 15.69 -2.00
C GLU A 58 29.55 14.97 -1.30
N GLN A 59 29.38 13.66 -1.09
CA GLN A 59 30.35 12.88 -0.33
C GLN A 59 31.55 12.46 -1.17
N LYS A 60 31.49 12.68 -2.49
CA LYS A 60 32.50 12.24 -3.46
C LYS A 60 32.78 10.74 -3.37
N HIS A 61 31.78 9.96 -2.97
CA HIS A 61 31.89 8.54 -2.81
C HIS A 61 31.72 7.82 -4.14
N ARG A 62 32.60 6.84 -4.38
CA ARG A 62 32.33 5.74 -5.32
C ARG A 62 31.28 4.81 -4.72
N VAL A 63 30.21 4.51 -5.45
CA VAL A 63 29.08 3.72 -4.94
C VAL A 63 28.88 2.41 -5.71
N ALA A 64 28.63 1.32 -4.98
CA ALA A 64 28.14 0.07 -5.56
C ALA A 64 26.61 0.06 -5.49
N LEU A 65 25.96 0.10 -6.64
CA LEU A 65 24.51 0.12 -6.77
C LEU A 65 24.01 -1.32 -6.96
N VAL A 66 23.39 -1.88 -5.92
CA VAL A 66 22.89 -3.27 -5.92
C VAL A 66 21.42 -3.29 -6.28
N SER A 67 21.04 -4.06 -7.29
CA SER A 67 19.63 -4.22 -7.64
C SER A 67 19.25 -5.68 -7.79
N HIS A 68 18.00 -6.02 -7.47
CA HIS A 68 17.43 -7.33 -7.79
C HIS A 68 16.57 -7.21 -9.05
N ALA A 69 16.96 -7.92 -10.10
CA ALA A 69 16.25 -7.98 -11.37
C ALA A 69 15.00 -8.87 -11.26
N SER A 70 14.02 -8.44 -10.46
CA SER A 70 12.72 -9.13 -10.28
C SER A 70 11.78 -8.95 -11.46
N SER A 71 12.04 -7.99 -12.35
CA SER A 71 11.22 -7.68 -13.52
C SER A 71 12.07 -7.20 -14.69
N THR A 72 11.76 -7.68 -15.90
CA THR A 72 12.37 -7.24 -17.16
C THR A 72 12.10 -5.78 -17.48
N LYS A 73 11.05 -5.17 -16.89
CA LYS A 73 10.70 -3.76 -17.10
C LYS A 73 11.58 -2.78 -16.34
N ILE A 74 12.14 -3.19 -15.20
CA ILE A 74 12.92 -2.31 -14.31
C ILE A 74 14.42 -2.33 -14.64
N ALA A 75 14.95 -3.46 -15.14
CA ALA A 75 16.37 -3.54 -15.49
C ALA A 75 16.83 -2.48 -16.52
N PRO A 76 16.07 -2.16 -17.59
CA PRO A 76 16.43 -1.08 -18.51
C PRO A 76 16.46 0.30 -17.85
N VAL A 77 15.53 0.57 -16.92
CA VAL A 77 15.48 1.84 -16.17
C VAL A 77 16.75 2.02 -15.34
N GLN A 78 17.12 1.00 -14.58
CA GLN A 78 18.34 1.02 -13.77
C GLN A 78 19.57 1.28 -14.63
N LYS A 79 19.69 0.59 -15.77
CA LYS A 79 20.80 0.79 -16.72
C LYS A 79 20.86 2.22 -17.26
N ARG A 80 19.72 2.84 -17.60
CA ARG A 80 19.70 4.24 -18.08
C ARG A 80 20.13 5.22 -17.01
N LEU A 81 19.60 5.09 -15.79
CA LEU A 81 19.99 5.94 -14.66
C LEU A 81 21.49 5.82 -14.33
N ILE A 82 22.02 4.60 -14.33
CA ILE A 82 23.45 4.35 -14.10
C ILE A 82 24.29 4.95 -15.23
N SER A 83 23.87 4.77 -16.49
CA SER A 83 24.55 5.40 -17.62
C SER A 83 24.54 6.92 -17.53
N ALA A 84 23.46 7.52 -17.04
CA ALA A 84 23.38 8.96 -16.82
C ALA A 84 24.35 9.43 -15.72
N LEU A 85 24.42 8.70 -14.59
CA LEU A 85 25.38 8.96 -13.51
C LEU A 85 26.82 8.86 -14.02
N SER A 86 27.17 7.75 -14.70
CA SER A 86 28.51 7.54 -15.24
C SER A 86 28.90 8.56 -16.30
N LYS A 87 27.95 8.97 -17.16
CA LYS A 87 28.19 10.02 -18.17
C LYS A 87 28.43 11.38 -17.54
N ARG A 88 27.69 11.70 -16.48
CA ARG A 88 27.76 13.02 -15.82
C ARG A 88 28.98 13.17 -14.90
N TYR A 89 29.29 12.13 -14.13
CA TYR A 89 30.29 12.21 -13.06
C TYR A 89 31.53 11.34 -13.29
N GLY A 90 31.53 10.52 -14.34
CA GLY A 90 32.65 9.66 -14.74
C GLY A 90 32.37 8.16 -14.47
N PRO A 91 32.95 7.25 -15.27
CA PRO A 91 32.62 5.82 -15.24
C PRO A 91 33.03 5.11 -13.94
N GLU A 92 33.98 5.66 -13.19
CA GLU A 92 34.46 5.07 -11.92
C GLU A 92 33.65 5.55 -10.69
N THR A 93 32.65 6.42 -10.86
CA THR A 93 31.85 6.93 -9.73
C THR A 93 30.82 5.93 -9.22
N CYS A 94 30.29 5.07 -10.08
CA CYS A 94 29.34 4.05 -9.68
C CYS A 94 29.51 2.78 -10.50
N ARG A 95 29.21 1.63 -9.87
CA ARG A 95 29.08 0.36 -10.58
C ARG A 95 27.77 -0.32 -10.23
N HIS A 96 27.11 -0.83 -11.26
CA HIS A 96 25.88 -1.60 -11.12
C HIS A 96 26.18 -3.07 -10.85
N ILE A 97 25.54 -3.61 -9.83
CA ILE A 97 25.62 -5.02 -9.45
C ILE A 97 24.20 -5.60 -9.52
N PRO A 98 23.76 -6.02 -10.73
CA PRO A 98 22.47 -6.66 -10.89
C PRO A 98 22.52 -8.10 -10.37
N MET A 99 21.61 -8.44 -9.47
CA MET A 99 21.45 -9.76 -8.91
C MET A 99 20.13 -10.39 -9.33
N THR A 100 20.14 -11.70 -9.52
CA THR A 100 18.94 -12.46 -9.87
C THR A 100 18.79 -13.60 -8.87
N ALA A 101 17.65 -13.60 -8.18
CA ALA A 101 17.22 -14.70 -7.33
C ALA A 101 15.84 -15.13 -7.84
N GLN A 102 15.73 -16.39 -8.24
CA GLN A 102 14.51 -17.02 -8.74
C GLN A 102 14.25 -18.31 -7.98
N LEU A 103 12.97 -18.61 -7.72
CA LEU A 103 12.58 -19.89 -7.15
C LEU A 103 12.83 -20.99 -8.17
N LYS A 104 13.44 -22.10 -7.72
CA LYS A 104 13.72 -23.28 -8.57
C LYS A 104 12.43 -23.97 -9.03
N SER A 105 11.34 -23.85 -8.26
CA SER A 105 10.02 -24.40 -8.60
C SER A 105 8.98 -23.29 -8.80
N ARG A 106 7.96 -23.57 -9.62
CA ARG A 106 6.80 -22.66 -9.84
C ARG A 106 5.83 -22.61 -8.64
N SER A 107 6.04 -23.45 -7.62
CA SER A 107 5.24 -23.47 -6.40
C SER A 107 5.62 -22.29 -5.50
N THR A 108 4.78 -21.27 -5.47
CA THR A 108 4.93 -20.12 -4.57
C THR A 108 4.11 -20.35 -3.30
N ALA A 109 4.77 -20.81 -2.23
CA ALA A 109 4.15 -20.91 -0.91
C ALA A 109 3.75 -19.52 -0.37
N GLU A 110 4.50 -18.48 -0.76
CA GLU A 110 4.24 -17.08 -0.42
C GLU A 110 4.12 -16.28 -1.72
N ARG A 111 2.97 -15.60 -1.93
CA ARG A 111 2.65 -14.83 -3.15
C ARG A 111 2.53 -13.31 -2.94
N THR A 112 2.59 -12.85 -1.70
CA THR A 112 2.41 -11.43 -1.33
C THR A 112 3.69 -10.61 -1.47
N HIS A 113 4.86 -11.27 -1.57
CA HIS A 113 6.18 -10.62 -1.63
C HIS A 113 6.53 -9.75 -0.42
N ARG A 114 5.83 -9.94 0.71
CA ARG A 114 6.00 -9.12 1.94
C ARG A 114 7.37 -9.23 2.59
N THR A 115 8.12 -10.31 2.30
CA THR A 115 9.48 -10.56 2.80
C THR A 115 10.58 -10.13 1.82
N ARG A 116 10.23 -9.50 0.69
CA ARG A 116 11.20 -9.15 -0.35
C ARG A 116 12.30 -8.20 0.13
N SER A 117 12.01 -7.34 1.09
CA SER A 117 13.01 -6.47 1.73
C SER A 117 14.12 -7.24 2.45
N PHE A 118 13.81 -8.42 3.01
CA PHE A 118 14.80 -9.28 3.63
C PHE A 118 15.80 -9.81 2.59
N LEU A 119 15.30 -10.27 1.43
CA LEU A 119 16.17 -10.67 0.31
C LEU A 119 17.09 -9.51 -0.10
N PHE A 120 16.55 -8.30 -0.21
CA PHE A 120 17.34 -7.11 -0.58
C PHE A 120 18.46 -6.81 0.42
N ALA A 121 18.15 -6.84 1.73
CA ALA A 121 19.14 -6.63 2.77
C ALA A 121 20.27 -7.69 2.72
N VAL A 122 19.93 -8.96 2.51
CA VAL A 122 20.90 -10.05 2.38
C VAL A 122 21.79 -9.88 1.13
N LEU A 123 21.21 -9.59 -0.03
CA LEU A 123 21.96 -9.38 -1.27
C LEU A 123 22.92 -8.18 -1.17
N GLY A 124 22.45 -7.09 -0.56
CA GLY A 124 23.30 -5.94 -0.25
C GLY A 124 24.44 -6.33 0.69
N SER A 125 24.15 -7.10 1.74
CA SER A 125 25.14 -7.48 2.76
C SER A 125 26.22 -8.39 2.18
N ILE A 126 25.84 -9.38 1.37
CA ILE A 126 26.79 -10.22 0.63
C ILE A 126 27.71 -9.35 -0.24
N THR A 127 27.15 -8.32 -0.89
CA THR A 127 27.94 -7.39 -1.71
C THR A 127 28.89 -6.55 -0.87
N ALA A 128 28.43 -5.99 0.25
CA ALA A 128 29.26 -5.24 1.17
C ALA A 128 30.41 -6.10 1.70
N THR A 129 30.13 -7.31 2.18
CA THR A 129 31.16 -8.25 2.62
C THR A 129 32.16 -8.58 1.52
N ALA A 130 31.72 -8.77 0.27
CA ALA A 130 32.60 -9.03 -0.86
C ALA A 130 33.58 -7.87 -1.16
N PHE A 131 33.21 -6.64 -0.82
CA PHE A 131 34.07 -5.45 -0.90
C PHE A 131 34.83 -5.14 0.39
N GLY A 132 34.69 -5.95 1.45
CA GLY A 132 35.27 -5.68 2.76
C GLY A 132 34.60 -4.51 3.48
N LEU A 133 33.34 -4.23 3.16
CA LEU A 133 32.51 -3.23 3.82
C LEU A 133 31.55 -3.89 4.82
N ASP A 134 31.08 -3.09 5.76
CA ASP A 134 30.22 -3.49 6.88
C ASP A 134 28.87 -2.76 6.88
N ARG A 135 28.54 -2.05 5.80
CA ARG A 135 27.32 -1.24 5.73
C ARG A 135 26.62 -1.35 4.38
N VAL A 136 25.31 -1.49 4.44
CA VAL A 136 24.38 -1.42 3.31
C VAL A 136 23.33 -0.36 3.59
N SER A 137 23.15 0.57 2.65
CA SER A 137 22.20 1.66 2.81
C SER A 137 21.03 1.54 1.85
N PHE A 138 19.83 1.58 2.42
CA PHE A 138 18.60 1.88 1.68
C PHE A 138 18.40 3.40 1.64
N HIS A 139 17.69 3.89 0.64
CA HIS A 139 17.32 5.29 0.54
C HIS A 139 15.83 5.34 0.25
N GLU A 140 15.02 5.31 1.30
CA GLU A 140 13.56 5.45 1.23
C GLU A 140 13.15 6.56 2.20
N ASN A 141 12.35 7.51 1.72
CA ASN A 141 11.89 8.62 2.56
C ASN A 141 11.17 8.13 3.83
N GLY A 142 11.19 8.95 4.87
CA GLY A 142 10.66 8.59 6.18
C GLY A 142 9.16 8.31 6.21
N VAL A 143 8.37 9.03 5.42
CA VAL A 143 6.91 8.90 5.41
C VAL A 143 6.51 7.52 4.91
N VAL A 144 7.13 7.07 3.80
CA VAL A 144 6.95 5.71 3.28
C VAL A 144 7.58 4.66 4.20
N SER A 145 8.71 4.97 4.84
CA SER A 145 9.37 4.06 5.79
C SER A 145 8.51 3.78 7.04
N LEU A 146 7.84 4.81 7.57
CA LEU A 146 6.89 4.71 8.67
C LEU A 146 5.63 3.97 8.24
N ASN A 147 5.11 4.33 7.05
CA ASN A 147 3.91 3.73 6.46
C ASN A 147 2.72 3.73 7.43
N LEU A 148 2.47 4.88 8.07
CA LEU A 148 1.38 5.02 9.03
C LEU A 148 0.04 4.77 8.33
N PRO A 149 -0.84 3.91 8.89
CA PRO A 149 -2.07 3.53 8.23
C PRO A 149 -2.98 4.74 8.09
N PRO A 150 -3.57 4.97 6.91
CA PRO A 150 -4.36 6.17 6.67
C PRO A 150 -5.75 6.16 7.32
N VAL A 151 -6.14 5.04 7.92
CA VAL A 151 -7.30 4.89 8.79
C VAL A 151 -6.90 3.97 9.95
N GLY A 152 -7.28 4.31 11.18
CA GLY A 152 -6.93 3.55 12.39
C GLY A 152 -7.35 2.07 12.35
N ASN A 153 -8.31 1.73 11.48
CA ASN A 153 -8.89 0.40 11.36
C ASN A 153 -8.19 -0.48 10.31
N VAL A 154 -7.18 0.04 9.58
CA VAL A 154 -6.34 -0.73 8.65
C VAL A 154 -4.97 -0.94 9.29
N VAL A 155 -4.94 -1.65 10.42
CA VAL A 155 -3.70 -2.26 10.93
C VAL A 155 -3.50 -3.57 10.16
N GLY A 156 -3.04 -3.44 8.91
CA GLY A 156 -2.94 -4.56 7.98
C GLY A 156 -1.49 -4.94 7.66
N THR A 157 -1.21 -6.23 7.70
CA THR A 157 0.03 -6.91 7.25
C THR A 157 0.37 -6.71 5.75
N ARG A 158 -0.25 -5.76 5.05
CA ARG A 158 -0.05 -5.49 3.61
C ARG A 158 0.82 -4.26 3.33
N ALA A 159 1.04 -3.41 4.33
CA ALA A 159 1.97 -2.30 4.26
C ALA A 159 3.41 -2.83 4.41
N THR A 160 4.21 -2.82 3.33
CA THR A 160 5.61 -3.23 3.40
C THR A 160 6.39 -2.20 4.22
N ARG A 161 6.84 -2.61 5.42
CA ARG A 161 7.70 -1.82 6.32
C ARG A 161 9.18 -2.07 6.02
N THR A 162 9.54 -1.93 4.73
CA THR A 162 10.83 -2.35 4.16
C THR A 162 12.03 -1.72 4.87
N THR A 163 11.96 -0.40 5.09
CA THR A 163 13.01 0.43 5.68
C THR A 163 12.60 1.02 7.03
N HIS A 164 11.56 0.46 7.66
CA HIS A 164 11.12 0.89 8.98
C HIS A 164 12.25 0.66 10.01
N PRO A 165 12.49 1.58 10.97
CA PRO A 165 13.60 1.48 11.94
C PRO A 165 13.69 0.11 12.64
N LYS A 166 12.56 -0.38 13.17
CA LYS A 166 12.45 -1.73 13.75
C LYS A 166 12.84 -2.85 12.77
N THR A 167 12.43 -2.79 11.51
CA THR A 167 12.83 -3.77 10.49
C THR A 167 14.34 -3.75 10.27
N LEU A 168 14.93 -2.57 10.11
CA LEU A 168 16.37 -2.41 9.87
C LEU A 168 17.21 -2.86 11.08
N LYS A 169 16.74 -2.59 12.31
CA LYS A 169 17.38 -3.06 13.53
C LYS A 169 17.34 -4.59 13.64
N LEU A 170 16.21 -5.21 13.31
CA LEU A 170 16.08 -6.67 13.28
C LEU A 170 16.97 -7.31 12.19
N PHE A 171 17.04 -6.72 10.99
CA PHE A 171 17.97 -7.16 9.95
C PHE A 171 19.41 -7.03 10.40
N THR A 172 19.81 -5.88 10.93
CA THR A 172 21.17 -5.67 11.47
C THR A 172 21.51 -6.69 12.55
N GLY A 173 20.59 -6.95 13.49
CA GLY A 173 20.78 -7.96 14.54
C GLY A 173 21.02 -9.36 13.99
N LEU A 174 20.23 -9.79 13.00
CA LEU A 174 20.43 -11.08 12.34
C LEU A 174 21.74 -11.13 11.54
N LEU A 175 22.04 -10.10 10.74
CA LEU A 175 23.19 -10.09 9.86
C LEU A 175 24.52 -10.07 10.64
N ARG A 176 24.56 -9.41 11.81
CA ARG A 176 25.70 -9.48 12.75
C ARG A 176 26.00 -10.87 13.28
N LEU A 177 25.01 -11.75 13.35
CA LEU A 177 25.20 -13.14 13.78
C LEU A 177 25.71 -14.03 12.63
N VAL A 178 25.51 -13.61 11.38
CA VAL A 178 25.81 -14.40 10.18
C VAL A 178 27.14 -14.01 9.54
N PHE A 179 27.46 -12.72 9.52
CA PHE A 179 28.68 -12.20 8.91
C PHE A 179 29.74 -11.92 9.98
N GLU A 180 31.01 -12.19 9.66
CA GLU A 180 32.15 -11.95 10.56
C GLU A 180 32.39 -10.44 10.84
N ASN A 181 31.95 -9.58 9.91
CA ASN A 181 32.02 -8.13 10.05
C ASN A 181 30.79 -7.60 10.79
N ASP A 182 30.90 -6.44 11.45
CA ASP A 182 29.78 -5.74 12.13
C ASP A 182 28.75 -5.18 11.12
N MET A 183 28.10 -6.05 10.36
CA MET A 183 27.24 -5.70 9.23
C MET A 183 26.01 -4.92 9.69
N ARG A 184 25.83 -3.72 9.12
CA ARG A 184 24.74 -2.80 9.42
C ARG A 184 23.90 -2.51 8.19
N VAL A 185 22.59 -2.43 8.41
CA VAL A 185 21.64 -1.98 7.40
C VAL A 185 20.97 -0.71 7.90
N ASP A 186 21.10 0.38 7.14
CA ASP A 186 20.55 1.68 7.49
C ASP A 186 19.68 2.30 6.38
N ASN A 187 19.02 3.40 6.73
CA ASN A 187 18.26 4.25 5.80
C ASN A 187 18.54 5.73 6.10
N PRO A 188 19.55 6.34 5.46
CA PRO A 188 19.89 7.75 5.69
C PRO A 188 18.75 8.72 5.36
N TYR A 189 17.77 8.30 4.57
CA TYR A 189 16.65 9.14 4.12
C TYR A 189 15.44 9.13 5.05
N PHE A 190 15.54 8.50 6.22
CA PHE A 190 14.42 8.48 7.16
C PHE A 190 13.95 9.89 7.55
N ALA A 191 14.84 10.86 7.75
CA ALA A 191 14.44 12.22 8.14
C ALA A 191 13.92 13.08 6.98
N ARG A 192 13.92 12.55 5.74
CA ARG A 192 13.52 13.28 4.53
C ARG A 192 12.11 12.91 4.08
N THR A 193 11.38 13.89 3.56
CA THR A 193 10.12 13.72 2.83
C THR A 193 10.39 13.46 1.35
N LYS A 194 9.39 12.94 0.61
CA LYS A 194 9.51 12.80 -0.85
C LYS A 194 9.76 14.14 -1.56
N ALA A 195 9.15 15.23 -1.07
CA ALA A 195 9.36 16.58 -1.60
C ALA A 195 10.84 17.01 -1.49
N GLU A 196 11.49 16.73 -0.36
CA GLU A 196 12.92 17.02 -0.17
C GLU A 196 13.82 16.10 -1.01
N VAL A 197 13.40 14.85 -1.23
CA VAL A 197 14.12 13.91 -2.11
C VAL A 197 14.16 14.45 -3.54
N VAL A 198 13.02 14.88 -4.11
CA VAL A 198 13.00 15.42 -5.49
C VAL A 198 13.69 16.77 -5.60
N GLU A 199 13.58 17.60 -4.56
CA GLU A 199 14.34 18.85 -4.46
C GLU A 199 15.85 18.60 -4.43
N ARG A 200 16.33 17.58 -3.71
CA ARG A 200 17.75 17.21 -3.69
C ARG A 200 18.25 16.81 -5.07
N ILE A 201 17.50 15.98 -5.81
CA ILE A 201 17.85 15.61 -7.19
C ILE A 201 18.02 16.88 -8.04
N SER A 202 17.11 17.84 -7.89
CA SER A 202 17.17 19.11 -8.62
C SER A 202 18.37 19.97 -8.23
N GLN A 203 18.61 20.14 -6.92
CA GLN A 203 19.74 20.92 -6.39
C GLN A 203 21.11 20.33 -6.80
N LEU A 204 21.18 19.01 -6.97
CA LEU A 204 22.40 18.32 -7.42
C LEU A 204 22.55 18.27 -8.95
N GLY A 205 21.65 18.94 -9.69
CA GLY A 205 21.76 19.13 -11.13
C GLY A 205 21.35 17.92 -11.96
N MET A 206 20.49 17.05 -11.44
CA MET A 206 20.00 15.82 -12.09
C MET A 206 18.48 15.80 -12.27
N ALA A 207 17.84 16.97 -12.25
CA ALA A 207 16.38 17.10 -12.38
C ALA A 207 15.85 16.48 -13.69
N ASP A 208 16.60 16.60 -14.77
CA ASP A 208 16.29 16.03 -16.09
C ASP A 208 16.19 14.49 -16.06
N GLN A 209 16.81 13.84 -15.08
CA GLN A 209 16.76 12.37 -14.93
C GLN A 209 15.55 11.89 -14.12
N ILE A 210 14.74 12.79 -13.54
CA ILE A 210 13.54 12.41 -12.77
C ILE A 210 12.56 11.61 -13.64
N VAL A 211 12.39 11.98 -14.91
CA VAL A 211 11.51 11.31 -15.88
C VAL A 211 11.88 9.84 -16.12
N GLU A 212 13.15 9.48 -15.91
CA GLU A 212 13.64 8.11 -16.09
C GLU A 212 13.37 7.20 -14.89
N THR A 213 13.16 7.77 -13.71
CA THR A 213 12.95 6.99 -12.48
C THR A 213 11.56 6.33 -12.41
N ARG A 214 11.41 5.23 -11.66
CA ARG A 214 10.15 4.48 -11.51
C ARG A 214 9.80 4.20 -10.05
N SER A 215 8.88 4.99 -9.50
CA SER A 215 8.36 4.79 -8.12
C SER A 215 7.13 3.89 -8.05
N CYS A 216 6.48 3.56 -9.17
CA CYS A 216 5.19 2.87 -9.17
C CYS A 216 5.26 1.45 -8.59
N ALA A 217 4.40 1.13 -7.62
CA ALA A 217 4.30 -0.20 -7.03
C ALA A 217 3.65 -1.23 -7.98
N ASP A 218 2.79 -0.79 -8.89
CA ASP A 218 2.16 -1.64 -9.92
C ASP A 218 3.07 -1.75 -11.16
N VAL A 219 4.18 -2.46 -11.01
CA VAL A 219 5.17 -2.68 -12.08
C VAL A 219 4.58 -3.55 -13.21
N HIS A 220 3.66 -4.46 -12.89
CA HIS A 220 3.10 -5.41 -13.86
C HIS A 220 2.29 -4.70 -14.94
N ASN A 221 1.50 -3.68 -14.58
CA ASN A 221 0.64 -2.96 -15.53
C ASN A 221 1.30 -1.74 -16.21
N GLN A 222 2.61 -1.51 -16.02
CA GLN A 222 3.33 -0.45 -16.73
C GLN A 222 3.39 -0.73 -18.24
N THR A 223 3.24 0.31 -19.06
CA THR A 223 3.38 0.26 -20.53
C THR A 223 4.46 1.24 -21.00
N HIS A 224 4.77 1.24 -22.30
CA HIS A 224 5.67 2.25 -22.89
C HIS A 224 5.08 3.65 -22.84
N GLN A 225 3.74 3.75 -22.79
CA GLN A 225 3.02 5.02 -22.68
C GLN A 225 2.87 5.45 -21.22
N TYR A 226 2.52 4.52 -20.33
CA TYR A 226 2.26 4.81 -18.93
C TYR A 226 3.25 4.09 -18.02
N PHE A 227 4.26 4.84 -17.58
CA PHE A 227 5.26 4.38 -16.63
C PHE A 227 4.73 4.34 -15.19
N HIS A 228 3.71 5.16 -14.92
CA HIS A 228 3.11 5.31 -13.60
C HIS A 228 1.62 5.01 -13.67
N CYS A 229 1.11 4.23 -12.70
CA CYS A 229 -0.31 3.88 -12.69
C CYS A 229 -1.21 5.03 -12.24
N GLY A 230 -0.67 6.03 -11.53
CA GLY A 230 -1.43 7.18 -11.01
C GLY A 230 -2.39 6.88 -9.85
N ARG A 231 -2.41 5.63 -9.38
CA ARG A 231 -3.40 5.13 -8.41
C ARG A 231 -2.79 4.61 -7.12
N CYS A 232 -1.60 4.04 -7.18
CA CYS A 232 -0.89 3.55 -5.99
C CYS A 232 -0.33 4.70 -5.16
N SER A 233 -0.18 4.48 -3.85
CA SER A 233 0.37 5.47 -2.90
C SER A 233 1.71 6.04 -3.35
N GLN A 234 2.60 5.23 -3.92
CA GLN A 234 3.91 5.69 -4.41
C GLN A 234 3.83 6.65 -5.61
N CYS A 235 2.80 6.50 -6.47
CA CYS A 235 2.56 7.44 -7.56
C CYS A 235 1.94 8.74 -7.03
N ILE A 236 1.02 8.64 -6.08
CA ILE A 236 0.36 9.80 -5.46
C ILE A 236 1.41 10.65 -4.71
N ASP A 237 2.25 10.02 -3.89
CA ASP A 237 3.34 10.69 -3.15
C ASP A 237 4.35 11.34 -4.09
N ARG A 238 4.77 10.63 -5.15
CA ARG A 238 5.61 11.22 -6.21
C ARG A 238 4.98 12.48 -6.80
N ARG A 239 3.73 12.42 -7.26
CA ARG A 239 3.06 13.57 -7.91
C ARG A 239 2.94 14.76 -6.96
N PHE A 240 2.52 14.52 -5.72
CA PHE A 240 2.45 15.60 -4.72
C PHE A 240 3.84 16.21 -4.45
N ALA A 241 4.89 15.41 -4.34
CA ALA A 241 6.24 15.90 -4.16
C ALA A 241 6.68 16.82 -5.32
N MET A 242 6.46 16.39 -6.57
CA MET A 242 6.79 17.17 -7.76
C MET A 242 6.03 18.50 -7.80
N LEU A 243 4.71 18.48 -7.55
CA LEU A 243 3.84 19.66 -7.51
C LEU A 243 4.18 20.62 -6.37
N SER A 244 4.59 20.07 -5.22
CA SER A 244 4.95 20.90 -4.06
C SER A 244 6.23 21.70 -4.27
N LYS A 245 7.13 21.21 -5.13
CA LYS A 245 8.43 21.80 -5.43
C LYS A 245 8.50 22.52 -6.78
N GLY A 246 7.40 22.59 -7.55
CA GLY A 246 7.38 23.22 -8.86
C GLY A 246 8.29 22.53 -9.89
N LEU A 247 8.37 21.20 -9.81
CA LEU A 247 9.25 20.39 -10.66
C LEU A 247 8.46 19.58 -11.72
N GLU A 248 7.19 19.90 -11.96
CA GLU A 248 6.26 19.17 -12.82
C GLU A 248 6.80 18.96 -14.24
N ARG A 249 7.58 19.93 -14.76
CA ARG A 249 8.22 19.83 -16.08
C ARG A 249 9.14 18.61 -16.24
N PHE A 250 9.64 18.06 -15.14
CA PHE A 250 10.52 16.89 -15.13
C PHE A 250 9.78 15.57 -14.84
N ASP A 251 8.48 15.63 -14.58
CA ASP A 251 7.60 14.48 -14.34
C ASP A 251 6.28 14.73 -15.07
N PRO A 252 6.21 14.45 -16.37
CA PRO A 252 5.08 14.85 -17.19
C PRO A 252 3.81 14.04 -16.83
N GLU A 253 2.65 14.69 -16.94
CA GLU A 253 1.34 14.11 -16.58
C GLU A 253 0.97 12.91 -17.45
N ASP A 254 1.33 12.93 -18.73
CA ASP A 254 1.05 11.88 -19.71
C ASP A 254 1.76 10.54 -19.41
N ALA A 255 2.79 10.56 -18.55
CA ALA A 255 3.45 9.35 -18.04
C ALA A 255 2.57 8.59 -17.03
N TYR A 256 1.47 9.19 -16.58
CA TYR A 256 0.54 8.63 -15.61
C TYR A 256 -0.74 8.15 -16.30
N ARG A 257 -1.18 6.93 -15.97
CA ARG A 257 -2.46 6.40 -16.45
C ARG A 257 -3.68 7.11 -15.86
N VAL A 258 -3.50 7.67 -14.66
CA VAL A 258 -4.51 8.48 -13.97
C VAL A 258 -3.76 9.68 -13.40
N ASP A 259 -3.96 10.85 -13.99
CA ASP A 259 -3.39 12.07 -13.45
C ASP A 259 -3.90 12.32 -12.02
N LEU A 260 -3.07 12.96 -11.19
CA LEU A 260 -3.38 13.17 -9.79
C LEU A 260 -4.62 14.07 -9.61
N MET A 261 -4.67 15.17 -10.36
CA MET A 261 -5.61 16.27 -10.15
C MET A 261 -6.76 16.27 -11.16
N SER A 262 -6.46 15.91 -12.41
CA SER A 262 -7.36 16.13 -13.54
C SER A 262 -8.27 14.94 -13.81
N ASP A 263 -7.83 13.71 -13.50
CA ASP A 263 -8.58 12.51 -13.86
C ASP A 263 -9.55 12.04 -12.77
N ALA A 264 -10.68 11.49 -13.23
CA ALA A 264 -11.68 10.84 -12.39
C ALA A 264 -11.21 9.48 -11.85
N ARG A 265 -11.64 9.12 -10.63
CA ARG A 265 -11.35 7.84 -9.98
C ARG A 265 -12.64 7.02 -9.77
N PRO A 266 -13.10 6.28 -10.82
CA PRO A 266 -14.34 5.50 -10.75
C PRO A 266 -14.27 4.33 -9.77
N ASN A 267 -13.07 3.74 -9.61
CA ASN A 267 -12.84 2.68 -8.64
C ASN A 267 -12.78 3.24 -7.22
N GLY A 268 -13.62 2.70 -6.32
CA GLY A 268 -13.68 3.17 -4.92
C GLY A 268 -12.39 2.99 -4.13
N ILE A 269 -11.57 1.98 -4.42
CA ILE A 269 -10.28 1.75 -3.75
C ILE A 269 -9.27 2.81 -4.16
N ASP A 270 -9.19 3.11 -5.46
CA ASP A 270 -8.28 4.15 -5.98
C ASP A 270 -8.67 5.53 -5.46
N ARG A 271 -9.98 5.78 -5.33
CA ARG A 271 -10.54 6.99 -4.73
C ARG A 271 -10.17 7.14 -3.26
N GLU A 272 -10.41 6.08 -2.48
CA GLU A 272 -10.11 6.07 -1.05
C GLU A 272 -8.60 6.19 -0.80
N MET A 273 -7.77 5.56 -1.62
CA MET A 273 -6.32 5.71 -1.56
C MET A 273 -5.89 7.17 -1.70
N ALA A 274 -6.42 7.89 -2.70
CA ALA A 274 -6.09 9.29 -2.92
C ALA A 274 -6.64 10.22 -1.83
N LEU A 275 -7.91 10.02 -1.42
CA LEU A 275 -8.53 10.85 -0.38
C LEU A 275 -7.92 10.63 1.00
N SER A 276 -7.62 9.39 1.36
CA SER A 276 -7.02 9.05 2.65
C SER A 276 -5.58 9.58 2.74
N TYR A 277 -4.85 9.59 1.63
CA TYR A 277 -3.54 10.22 1.52
C TYR A 277 -3.59 11.72 1.86
N VAL A 278 -4.54 12.47 1.30
CA VAL A 278 -4.70 13.90 1.59
C VAL A 278 -5.22 14.14 3.01
N ARG A 279 -6.17 13.32 3.49
CA ARG A 279 -6.66 13.42 4.88
C ARG A 279 -5.53 13.23 5.91
N ASN A 280 -4.66 12.25 5.68
CA ASN A 280 -3.47 12.07 6.50
C ASN A 280 -2.56 13.30 6.48
N ALA A 281 -2.32 13.87 5.30
CA ALA A 281 -1.50 15.07 5.20
C ALA A 281 -2.08 16.25 6.00
N VAL A 282 -3.40 16.42 6.02
CA VAL A 282 -4.08 17.42 6.86
C VAL A 282 -3.85 17.14 8.35
N LEU A 283 -3.98 15.89 8.78
CA LEU A 283 -3.66 15.50 10.17
C LEU A 283 -2.20 15.79 10.52
N PHE A 284 -1.30 15.64 9.55
CA PHE A 284 0.13 15.84 9.75
C PHE A 284 0.56 17.31 9.74
N GLU A 285 -0.12 18.21 9.02
CA GLU A 285 0.30 19.62 8.79
C GLU A 285 0.67 20.39 10.08
N ASN A 286 0.02 20.04 11.20
CA ASN A 286 0.25 20.63 12.52
C ASN A 286 0.32 19.57 13.64
N ALA A 287 0.79 18.36 13.32
CA ALA A 287 0.81 17.28 14.27
C ALA A 287 1.86 17.50 15.36
N THR A 288 1.43 17.50 16.62
CA THR A 288 2.32 17.45 17.79
C THR A 288 2.69 16.01 18.12
N PRO A 289 3.80 15.75 18.86
CA PRO A 289 4.13 14.42 19.36
C PRO A 289 2.94 13.71 20.03
N ASP A 290 2.23 14.38 20.93
CA ASP A 290 1.07 13.82 21.64
C ASP A 290 -0.10 13.50 20.70
N ALA A 291 -0.37 14.37 19.72
CA ALA A 291 -1.40 14.13 18.73
C ALA A 291 -1.05 12.92 17.85
N LEU A 292 0.23 12.76 17.49
CA LEU A 292 0.69 11.61 16.72
C LEU A 292 0.60 10.31 17.51
N ILE A 293 0.97 10.29 18.78
CA ILE A 293 0.85 9.09 19.62
C ILE A 293 -0.63 8.71 19.76
N ARG A 294 -1.51 9.70 19.98
CA ARG A 294 -2.95 9.47 20.13
C ARG A 294 -3.60 8.93 18.86
N ASN A 295 -3.28 9.51 17.71
CA ASN A 295 -3.90 9.15 16.42
C ASN A 295 -3.21 7.96 15.75
N PHE A 296 -1.91 7.76 16.00
CA PHE A 296 -1.09 6.72 15.40
C PHE A 296 -0.15 6.07 16.44
N PRO A 297 -0.66 5.31 17.44
CA PRO A 297 0.17 4.68 18.47
C PRO A 297 1.30 3.80 17.91
N VAL A 298 1.10 3.25 16.71
CA VAL A 298 2.10 2.45 15.98
C VAL A 298 3.40 3.21 15.69
N VAL A 299 3.41 4.55 15.76
CA VAL A 299 4.63 5.35 15.62
C VAL A 299 5.68 4.99 16.68
N LEU A 300 5.25 4.50 17.85
CA LEU A 300 6.13 4.06 18.93
C LEU A 300 6.98 2.84 18.54
N ASP A 301 6.53 2.02 17.58
CA ASP A 301 7.37 0.94 17.03
C ASP A 301 8.63 1.51 16.36
N ALA A 302 8.54 2.69 15.74
CA ALA A 302 9.69 3.36 15.13
C ALA A 302 10.56 4.03 16.20
N VAL A 303 9.94 4.82 17.09
CA VAL A 303 10.62 5.57 18.17
C VAL A 303 11.55 4.67 18.99
N ASN A 304 11.05 3.50 19.40
CA ASN A 304 11.79 2.57 20.26
C ASN A 304 12.98 1.87 19.56
N HIS A 305 13.20 2.11 18.27
CA HIS A 305 14.25 1.45 17.48
C HIS A 305 15.22 2.44 16.81
N PHE A 306 15.19 3.70 17.21
CA PHE A 306 16.27 4.64 16.93
C PHE A 306 17.38 4.52 17.98
N ASP A 307 18.59 4.91 17.59
CA ASP A 307 19.73 5.00 18.52
C ASP A 307 19.71 6.30 19.35
N SER A 308 18.82 7.25 19.01
CA SER A 308 18.59 8.49 19.75
C SER A 308 17.56 8.32 20.88
N PRO A 309 17.52 9.23 21.87
CA PRO A 309 16.49 9.20 22.92
C PRO A 309 15.07 9.22 22.34
N PRO A 310 14.08 8.54 22.98
CA PRO A 310 12.71 8.47 22.48
C PRO A 310 12.07 9.82 22.17
N ASP A 311 12.26 10.83 23.01
CA ASP A 311 11.69 12.17 22.79
C ASP A 311 12.30 12.86 21.56
N THR A 312 13.61 12.67 21.34
CA THR A 312 14.31 13.17 20.15
C THR A 312 13.81 12.47 18.89
N ALA A 313 13.67 11.15 18.93
CA ALA A 313 13.14 10.36 17.82
C ALA A 313 11.69 10.74 17.49
N MET A 314 10.85 10.92 18.52
CA MET A 314 9.46 11.33 18.35
C MET A 314 9.36 12.74 17.77
N SER A 315 10.18 13.68 18.23
CA SER A 315 10.25 15.05 17.69
C SER A 315 10.68 15.06 16.22
N MET A 316 11.70 14.25 15.86
CA MET A 316 12.14 14.10 14.47
C MET A 316 11.03 13.53 13.57
N ILE A 317 10.28 12.52 14.04
CA ILE A 317 9.15 11.95 13.30
C ILE A 317 8.04 12.99 13.14
N ALA A 318 7.73 13.75 14.19
CA ALA A 318 6.72 14.80 14.14
C ALA A 318 7.09 15.88 13.12
N ASP A 319 8.34 16.37 13.14
CA ASP A 319 8.83 17.34 12.18
C ASP A 319 8.77 16.82 10.72
N LEU A 320 9.20 15.57 10.49
CA LEU A 320 9.10 14.90 9.20
C LEU A 320 7.65 14.88 8.67
N LEU A 321 6.70 14.47 9.51
CA LEU A 321 5.29 14.39 9.12
C LEU A 321 4.69 15.79 8.90
N ASN A 322 5.03 16.76 9.74
CA ASN A 322 4.63 18.16 9.56
C ASN A 322 5.07 18.73 8.21
N ARG A 323 6.35 18.55 7.85
CA ARG A 323 6.88 18.99 6.55
C ARG A 323 6.18 18.30 5.38
N HIS A 324 5.90 17.00 5.51
CA HIS A 324 5.14 16.26 4.51
C HIS A 324 3.70 16.77 4.37
N GLY A 325 3.00 16.95 5.50
CA GLY A 325 1.65 17.48 5.56
C GLY A 325 1.55 18.81 4.86
N LYS A 326 2.42 19.78 5.23
CA LYS A 326 2.52 21.09 4.60
C LYS A 326 2.77 21.03 3.08
N ALA A 327 3.66 20.13 2.63
CA ALA A 327 3.94 19.97 1.21
C ALA A 327 2.67 19.57 0.43
N VAL A 328 1.92 18.59 0.92
CA VAL A 328 0.70 18.08 0.28
C VAL A 328 -0.47 19.07 0.41
N THR A 329 -0.73 19.62 1.59
CA THR A 329 -1.84 20.56 1.83
C THR A 329 -1.64 21.86 1.06
N SER A 330 -0.39 22.34 0.92
CA SER A 330 -0.12 23.54 0.11
C SER A 330 -0.45 23.34 -1.36
N VAL A 331 -0.23 22.14 -1.92
CA VAL A 331 -0.62 21.80 -3.29
C VAL A 331 -2.13 21.84 -3.41
N MET A 332 -2.86 21.16 -2.52
CA MET A 332 -4.32 21.12 -2.55
C MET A 332 -4.93 22.53 -2.39
N ARG A 333 -4.38 23.35 -1.49
CA ARG A 333 -4.83 24.73 -1.27
C ARG A 333 -4.66 25.57 -2.54
N ARG A 334 -3.47 25.55 -3.16
CA ARG A 334 -3.22 26.26 -4.43
C ARG A 334 -4.14 25.77 -5.55
N THR A 335 -4.40 24.47 -5.64
CA THR A 335 -5.30 23.88 -6.65
C THR A 335 -6.75 24.34 -6.47
N LEU A 336 -7.23 24.48 -5.23
CA LEU A 336 -8.59 24.92 -4.94
C LEU A 336 -8.76 26.44 -4.92
N GLU A 337 -7.67 27.20 -4.73
CA GLU A 337 -7.63 28.66 -4.91
C GLU A 337 -7.72 29.05 -6.39
N SER A 338 -7.14 28.24 -7.29
CA SER A 338 -7.12 28.53 -8.72
C SER A 338 -8.40 28.12 -9.45
N LYS A 339 -9.15 27.16 -8.93
CA LYS A 339 -10.33 26.58 -9.57
C LYS A 339 -11.29 26.04 -8.51
N SER A 340 -12.58 26.34 -8.64
CA SER A 340 -13.56 25.84 -7.68
C SER A 340 -13.70 24.31 -7.79
N PRO A 341 -14.04 23.59 -6.68
CA PRO A 341 -14.28 22.16 -6.74
C PRO A 341 -15.28 21.79 -7.84
N GLY A 342 -16.29 22.63 -8.02
CA GLY A 342 -17.32 22.62 -9.06
C GLY A 342 -16.83 22.28 -10.47
N GLU A 343 -15.67 22.79 -10.83
CA GLU A 343 -15.16 22.79 -12.20
C GLU A 343 -14.22 21.60 -12.49
N PHE A 344 -13.83 20.83 -11.46
CA PHE A 344 -13.07 19.60 -11.65
C PHE A 344 -13.98 18.43 -12.02
N PRO A 345 -13.50 17.44 -12.80
CA PRO A 345 -14.30 16.27 -13.15
C PRO A 345 -14.85 15.56 -11.91
N GLU A 346 -16.04 14.98 -12.04
CA GLU A 346 -16.61 14.17 -10.97
C GLU A 346 -15.65 13.07 -10.55
N GLN A 347 -15.54 12.84 -9.24
CA GLN A 347 -14.66 11.82 -8.66
C GLN A 347 -13.15 12.04 -8.89
N SER A 348 -12.73 13.23 -9.37
CA SER A 348 -11.34 13.66 -9.31
C SER A 348 -10.95 14.04 -7.87
N LEU A 349 -9.64 14.03 -7.57
CA LEU A 349 -9.17 14.30 -6.21
C LEU A 349 -9.54 15.72 -5.71
N PRO A 350 -9.34 16.81 -6.48
CA PRO A 350 -9.72 18.15 -6.04
C PRO A 350 -11.23 18.30 -5.81
N ARG A 351 -12.06 17.71 -6.68
CA ARG A 351 -13.52 17.70 -6.53
C ARG A 351 -13.92 17.06 -5.21
N LEU A 352 -13.47 15.83 -4.98
CA LEU A 352 -13.84 15.03 -3.81
C LEU A 352 -13.35 15.67 -2.51
N TYR A 353 -12.13 16.20 -2.51
CA TYR A 353 -11.56 16.86 -1.34
C TYR A 353 -12.25 18.20 -1.05
N GLY A 354 -12.56 18.98 -2.08
CA GLY A 354 -13.26 20.25 -1.95
C GLY A 354 -14.69 20.08 -1.42
N GLU A 355 -15.44 19.09 -1.92
CA GLU A 355 -16.78 18.76 -1.39
C GLU A 355 -16.72 18.35 0.07
N MET A 356 -15.73 17.54 0.46
CA MET A 356 -15.49 17.15 1.85
C MET A 356 -15.19 18.36 2.74
N GLN A 357 -14.36 19.31 2.28
CA GLN A 357 -14.06 20.53 3.05
C GLN A 357 -15.27 21.46 3.18
N SER A 358 -16.06 21.62 2.11
CA SER A 358 -17.27 22.43 2.14
C SER A 358 -18.29 21.87 3.11
N ALA A 359 -18.44 20.54 3.19
CA ALA A 359 -19.30 19.88 4.16
C ALA A 359 -18.88 20.14 5.62
N LEU A 360 -17.58 20.37 5.87
CA LEU A 360 -17.02 20.67 7.20
C LEU A 360 -17.05 22.17 7.54
N SER A 361 -17.07 23.05 6.53
CA SER A 361 -16.97 24.52 6.68
C SER A 361 -18.31 25.24 6.76
N LEU A 362 -19.43 24.55 6.52
CA LEU A 362 -20.75 25.14 6.74
C LEU A 362 -20.88 25.48 8.23
N PRO A 363 -21.28 26.72 8.61
CA PRO A 363 -21.64 27.00 10.00
C PRO A 363 -22.67 25.97 10.43
N PHE A 364 -22.66 25.60 11.72
CA PHE A 364 -23.78 24.87 12.31
C PHE A 364 -25.01 25.78 12.25
N VAL A 365 -25.62 25.86 11.08
CA VAL A 365 -27.01 26.18 10.91
C VAL A 365 -27.70 25.02 11.60
N PRO A 366 -28.51 25.22 12.65
CA PRO A 366 -29.45 24.17 13.01
C PRO A 366 -30.23 23.94 11.73
N ALA A 367 -29.98 22.81 11.09
CA ALA A 367 -30.56 22.48 9.81
C ALA A 367 -32.06 22.79 9.95
N PRO A 368 -32.69 23.55 9.03
CA PRO A 368 -34.13 23.71 9.05
C PRO A 368 -34.67 22.30 9.08
N SER A 369 -35.26 21.92 10.23
CA SER A 369 -35.46 20.53 10.67
C SER A 369 -35.44 19.58 9.49
N VAL A 370 -34.24 19.11 9.13
CA VAL A 370 -34.14 18.02 8.18
C VAL A 370 -34.67 16.89 9.02
N ASP A 371 -35.87 16.44 8.66
CA ASP A 371 -36.46 15.25 9.23
C ASP A 371 -35.35 14.24 9.43
N LYS A 372 -35.12 13.88 10.69
CA LYS A 372 -34.07 12.94 11.14
C LYS A 372 -34.27 11.52 10.59
N ASN A 373 -34.97 11.34 9.47
CA ASN A 373 -35.51 10.06 9.03
C ASN A 373 -34.94 9.51 7.72
N GLU A 374 -33.93 10.11 7.09
CA GLU A 374 -33.41 9.54 5.83
C GLU A 374 -32.14 8.68 5.93
N ASN A 375 -31.46 8.57 7.08
CA ASN A 375 -30.29 7.69 7.21
C ASN A 375 -30.26 6.69 8.38
N GLU A 376 -31.39 6.45 9.04
CA GLU A 376 -31.62 5.22 9.79
C GLU A 376 -32.84 4.51 9.20
N LYS A 377 -32.72 3.98 7.98
CA LYS A 377 -33.62 2.89 7.60
C LYS A 377 -33.24 1.70 8.48
N PRO A 378 -34.16 1.16 9.30
CA PRO A 378 -33.86 0.04 10.18
C PRO A 378 -33.29 -1.12 9.36
N PRO A 379 -32.33 -1.89 9.91
CA PRO A 379 -31.74 -3.00 9.20
C PRO A 379 -32.84 -3.96 8.74
N LEU A 380 -32.73 -4.38 7.49
CA LEU A 380 -33.74 -5.19 6.86
C LEU A 380 -33.78 -6.56 7.53
N THR A 381 -34.91 -6.90 8.14
CA THR A 381 -35.06 -8.21 8.79
C THR A 381 -35.16 -9.29 7.73
N ILE A 382 -34.28 -10.29 7.79
CA ILE A 382 -34.34 -11.50 6.97
C ILE A 382 -34.71 -12.65 7.89
N GLU A 383 -35.89 -13.23 7.71
CA GLU A 383 -36.30 -14.43 8.41
C GLU A 383 -36.00 -15.66 7.58
N ILE A 384 -35.33 -16.65 8.18
CA ILE A 384 -34.99 -17.91 7.51
C ILE A 384 -35.69 -19.09 8.19
N ASP A 385 -36.23 -20.01 7.38
CA ASP A 385 -36.64 -21.35 7.78
C ASP A 385 -35.92 -22.36 6.88
N LYS A 386 -34.93 -23.03 7.48
CA LYS A 386 -34.09 -24.02 6.81
C LYS A 386 -34.89 -25.26 6.38
N THR A 387 -35.85 -25.69 7.20
CA THR A 387 -36.62 -26.92 6.97
C THR A 387 -37.55 -26.76 5.78
N SER A 388 -38.20 -25.60 5.65
CA SER A 388 -39.11 -25.33 4.53
C SER A 388 -38.45 -24.65 3.32
N ARG A 389 -37.13 -24.35 3.40
CA ARG A 389 -36.35 -23.59 2.40
C ARG A 389 -37.02 -22.27 2.06
N LEU A 390 -37.39 -21.53 3.11
CA LEU A 390 -38.12 -20.27 3.04
C LEU A 390 -37.24 -19.13 3.57
N VAL A 391 -37.22 -18.02 2.83
CA VAL A 391 -36.58 -16.77 3.24
C VAL A 391 -37.58 -15.63 3.05
N LEU A 392 -37.86 -14.90 4.11
CA LEU A 392 -38.65 -13.67 4.09
C LEU A 392 -37.71 -12.48 4.28
N ILE A 393 -37.83 -11.46 3.43
CA ILE A 393 -37.02 -10.24 3.51
C ILE A 393 -38.00 -9.07 3.74
N GLY A 394 -38.02 -8.54 4.96
CA GLY A 394 -39.04 -7.60 5.42
C GLY A 394 -40.46 -8.18 5.27
N GLU A 395 -41.46 -7.30 5.09
CA GLU A 395 -42.86 -7.70 4.88
C GLU A 395 -43.20 -7.96 3.39
N HIS A 396 -42.22 -7.83 2.49
CA HIS A 396 -42.50 -7.61 1.06
C HIS A 396 -41.99 -8.71 0.14
N ILE A 397 -41.08 -9.58 0.59
CA ILE A 397 -40.43 -10.56 -0.30
C ILE A 397 -40.44 -11.95 0.34
N GLU A 398 -41.15 -12.87 -0.31
CA GLU A 398 -41.15 -14.29 0.01
C GLU A 398 -40.37 -15.12 -1.03
N LEU A 399 -39.27 -15.73 -0.63
CA LEU A 399 -38.48 -16.65 -1.46
C LEU A 399 -38.62 -18.06 -0.90
N LYS A 400 -39.25 -18.95 -1.68
CA LYS A 400 -39.53 -20.33 -1.25
C LYS A 400 -38.98 -21.32 -2.26
N LYS A 401 -38.25 -22.32 -1.77
CA LYS A 401 -37.76 -23.49 -2.54
C LYS A 401 -37.06 -23.12 -3.86
N ASN A 402 -36.22 -22.09 -3.85
CA ASN A 402 -35.46 -21.66 -5.01
C ASN A 402 -33.97 -21.44 -4.69
N ALA A 403 -33.13 -21.42 -5.73
CA ALA A 403 -31.69 -21.30 -5.59
C ALA A 403 -31.23 -20.01 -4.89
N THR A 404 -32.05 -18.95 -4.92
CA THR A 404 -31.79 -17.70 -4.18
C THR A 404 -32.05 -17.88 -2.69
N ALA A 405 -33.12 -18.58 -2.31
CA ALA A 405 -33.41 -18.93 -0.92
C ALA A 405 -32.29 -19.79 -0.33
N ASP A 406 -31.82 -20.81 -1.07
CA ASP A 406 -30.72 -21.67 -0.60
C ASP A 406 -29.42 -20.88 -0.35
N LEU A 407 -29.07 -19.98 -1.27
CA LEU A 407 -27.92 -19.10 -1.13
C LEU A 407 -28.03 -18.19 0.11
N LEU A 408 -29.19 -17.55 0.30
CA LEU A 408 -29.42 -16.65 1.43
C LEU A 408 -29.40 -17.40 2.77
N ILE A 409 -29.94 -18.63 2.82
CA ILE A 409 -29.89 -19.48 4.01
C ILE A 409 -28.43 -19.78 4.39
N VAL A 410 -27.60 -20.20 3.42
CA VAL A 410 -26.17 -20.49 3.68
C VAL A 410 -25.41 -19.27 4.20
N LEU A 411 -25.65 -18.09 3.61
CA LEU A 411 -25.00 -16.86 4.07
C LEU A 411 -25.54 -16.40 5.44
N ALA A 412 -26.83 -16.60 5.70
CA ALA A 412 -27.48 -16.26 6.96
C ALA A 412 -27.05 -17.17 8.12
N GLU A 413 -26.72 -18.43 7.85
CA GLU A 413 -26.14 -19.34 8.86
C GLU A 413 -24.78 -18.86 9.36
N GLU A 414 -23.89 -18.42 8.46
CA GLU A 414 -22.59 -17.87 8.88
C GLU A 414 -22.76 -16.52 9.58
N TRP A 415 -23.74 -15.71 9.17
CA TRP A 415 -24.11 -14.48 9.87
C TRP A 415 -24.58 -14.77 11.31
N LEU A 416 -25.49 -15.73 11.50
CA LEU A 416 -26.00 -16.13 12.82
C LEU A 416 -24.91 -16.73 13.70
N ARG A 417 -24.00 -17.52 13.11
CA ARG A 417 -22.84 -18.07 13.82
C ARG A 417 -21.91 -16.96 14.32
N ALA A 418 -21.67 -15.93 13.51
CA ALA A 418 -20.85 -14.79 13.90
C ALA A 418 -21.52 -13.96 15.01
N ALA A 419 -22.81 -13.68 14.85
CA ALA A 419 -23.63 -12.99 15.85
C ALA A 419 -23.66 -13.74 17.19
N GLY A 420 -23.86 -15.06 17.17
CA GLY A 420 -23.88 -15.90 18.37
C GLY A 420 -22.53 -16.02 19.08
N LYS A 421 -21.42 -15.66 18.42
CA LYS A 421 -20.09 -15.55 19.01
C LYS A 421 -19.78 -14.16 19.56
N GLY A 422 -20.70 -13.20 19.44
CA GLY A 422 -20.50 -11.82 19.88
C GLY A 422 -19.43 -11.07 19.07
N LEU A 423 -19.20 -11.46 17.81
CA LEU A 423 -18.27 -10.75 16.93
C LEU A 423 -18.84 -9.37 16.56
N GLU A 424 -17.97 -8.38 16.36
CA GLU A 424 -18.38 -7.09 15.82
C GLU A 424 -18.77 -7.21 14.33
N PRO A 425 -19.71 -6.42 13.79
CA PRO A 425 -20.17 -6.51 12.39
C PRO A 425 -19.05 -6.55 11.35
N LEU A 426 -17.97 -5.79 11.55
CA LEU A 426 -16.82 -5.77 10.64
C LEU A 426 -16.07 -7.11 10.59
N GLU A 427 -16.15 -7.92 11.65
CA GLU A 427 -15.46 -9.21 11.80
C GLU A 427 -16.29 -10.40 11.28
N TYR A 428 -17.49 -10.18 10.77
CA TYR A 428 -18.33 -11.26 10.26
C TYR A 428 -17.64 -11.96 9.07
N PRO A 429 -17.52 -13.30 9.10
CA PRO A 429 -16.75 -14.05 8.12
C PRO A 429 -17.41 -14.01 6.73
N CYS A 430 -16.58 -14.04 5.69
CA CYS A 430 -17.01 -14.22 4.31
C CYS A 430 -16.82 -15.67 3.88
N LEU A 431 -17.74 -16.17 3.05
CA LEU A 431 -17.62 -17.46 2.37
C LEU A 431 -16.97 -17.27 1.00
N LYS A 432 -15.89 -18.00 0.71
CA LYS A 432 -15.28 -17.99 -0.62
C LYS A 432 -16.14 -18.78 -1.60
N SER A 433 -15.90 -18.59 -2.90
CA SER A 433 -16.61 -19.34 -3.94
C SER A 433 -16.53 -20.85 -3.72
N GLY A 434 -15.35 -21.38 -3.36
CA GLY A 434 -15.18 -22.81 -3.08
C GLY A 434 -16.01 -23.31 -1.89
N ASP A 435 -16.10 -22.54 -0.81
CA ASP A 435 -16.93 -22.90 0.35
C ASP A 435 -18.43 -22.88 -0.01
N LEU A 436 -18.84 -21.96 -0.88
CA LEU A 436 -20.19 -21.90 -1.42
C LEU A 436 -20.49 -23.02 -2.41
N VAL A 437 -19.50 -23.50 -3.17
CA VAL A 437 -19.64 -24.67 -4.06
C VAL A 437 -20.02 -25.89 -3.23
N GLU A 438 -19.30 -26.15 -2.14
CA GLU A 438 -19.55 -27.25 -1.21
C GLU A 438 -20.89 -27.10 -0.49
N LYS A 439 -21.14 -25.94 0.14
CA LYS A 439 -22.35 -25.69 0.94
C LYS A 439 -23.63 -25.63 0.11
N LEU A 440 -23.57 -25.26 -1.17
CA LEU A 440 -24.74 -25.19 -2.06
C LEU A 440 -24.90 -26.43 -2.96
N GLY A 441 -23.96 -27.38 -2.91
CA GLY A 441 -23.96 -28.59 -3.74
C GLY A 441 -23.96 -28.27 -5.24
N VAL A 442 -23.15 -27.31 -5.68
CA VAL A 442 -23.02 -26.93 -7.10
C VAL A 442 -21.68 -27.36 -7.67
N GLU A 443 -21.60 -27.51 -8.99
CA GLU A 443 -20.42 -28.12 -9.64
C GLU A 443 -19.23 -27.17 -9.80
N THR A 444 -19.44 -25.85 -9.91
CA THR A 444 -18.36 -24.89 -10.21
C THR A 444 -18.55 -23.52 -9.55
N ASP A 445 -17.43 -22.81 -9.35
CA ASP A 445 -17.38 -21.41 -8.91
C ASP A 445 -18.20 -20.47 -9.81
N GLU A 446 -18.29 -20.79 -11.11
CA GLU A 446 -19.01 -19.98 -12.09
C GLU A 446 -20.53 -20.04 -11.86
N VAL A 447 -21.04 -21.21 -11.44
CA VAL A 447 -22.45 -21.39 -11.02
C VAL A 447 -22.75 -20.56 -9.77
N VAL A 448 -21.82 -20.50 -8.81
CA VAL A 448 -21.96 -19.66 -7.61
C VAL A 448 -22.03 -18.18 -7.98
N ARG A 449 -21.12 -17.68 -8.81
CA ARG A 449 -21.14 -16.28 -9.28
C ARG A 449 -22.46 -15.94 -9.97
N ARG A 450 -22.94 -16.83 -10.84
CA ARG A 450 -24.21 -16.67 -11.54
C ARG A 450 -25.40 -16.66 -10.57
N ARG A 451 -25.42 -17.55 -9.57
CA ARG A 451 -26.46 -17.58 -8.52
C ARG A 451 -26.49 -16.29 -7.71
N ILE A 452 -25.34 -15.72 -7.37
CA ILE A 452 -25.24 -14.44 -6.63
C ILE A 452 -25.76 -13.27 -7.46
N LEU A 453 -25.38 -13.19 -8.75
CA LEU A 453 -25.91 -12.17 -9.66
C LEU A 453 -27.42 -12.30 -9.83
N THR A 454 -27.93 -13.53 -10.00
CA THR A 454 -29.36 -13.82 -10.09
C THR A 454 -30.10 -13.45 -8.80
N ALA A 455 -29.52 -13.75 -7.63
CA ALA A 455 -30.08 -13.38 -6.33
C ALA A 455 -30.23 -11.85 -6.21
N ARG A 456 -29.16 -11.09 -6.46
CA ARG A 456 -29.19 -9.61 -6.44
C ARG A 456 -30.24 -9.04 -7.39
N ARG A 457 -30.35 -9.57 -8.61
CA ARG A 457 -31.37 -9.14 -9.59
C ARG A 457 -32.79 -9.49 -9.16
N THR A 458 -33.00 -10.69 -8.61
CA THR A 458 -34.33 -11.16 -8.18
C THR A 458 -34.83 -10.31 -7.01
N ILE A 459 -33.96 -10.04 -6.05
CA ILE A 459 -34.26 -9.17 -4.91
C ILE A 459 -34.58 -7.76 -5.42
N ALA A 460 -33.73 -7.19 -6.29
CA ALA A 460 -33.95 -5.87 -6.89
C ALA A 460 -35.31 -5.74 -7.59
N LYS A 461 -35.66 -6.75 -8.40
CA LYS A 461 -36.93 -6.76 -9.14
C LYS A 461 -38.13 -6.78 -8.19
N ARG A 462 -38.07 -7.58 -7.12
CA ARG A 462 -39.18 -7.71 -6.16
C ARG A 462 -39.36 -6.48 -5.27
N PHE A 463 -38.27 -5.82 -4.86
CA PHE A 463 -38.35 -4.53 -4.19
C PHE A 463 -39.02 -3.47 -5.07
N LYS A 464 -38.64 -3.39 -6.36
CA LYS A 464 -39.27 -2.48 -7.31
C LYS A 464 -40.77 -2.75 -7.47
N SER A 465 -41.19 -4.02 -7.51
CA SER A 465 -42.60 -4.41 -7.59
C SER A 465 -43.41 -4.10 -6.33
N ALA A 466 -42.77 -3.98 -5.17
CA ALA A 466 -43.41 -3.63 -3.89
C ALA A 466 -43.50 -2.11 -3.64
N GLY A 467 -43.15 -1.27 -4.63
CA GLY A 467 -43.18 0.20 -4.48
C GLY A 467 -42.04 0.76 -3.62
N LEU A 468 -41.03 -0.05 -3.30
CA LEU A 468 -39.91 0.33 -2.46
C LEU A 468 -38.71 0.77 -3.29
N SER A 469 -38.19 1.97 -2.99
CA SER A 469 -36.88 2.43 -3.44
C SER A 469 -35.80 1.93 -2.48
N ILE A 470 -35.05 0.91 -2.89
CA ILE A 470 -33.71 0.65 -2.34
C ILE A 470 -32.73 1.06 -3.43
N ASP A 471 -31.85 2.02 -3.12
CA ASP A 471 -30.88 2.51 -4.09
C ASP A 471 -29.94 1.40 -4.58
N LYS A 472 -29.63 0.38 -3.77
CA LYS A 472 -28.76 -0.76 -4.18
C LYS A 472 -29.08 -2.10 -3.49
N PRO A 473 -29.92 -2.97 -4.09
CA PRO A 473 -30.12 -4.37 -3.68
C PRO A 473 -28.84 -5.24 -3.70
N GLN A 474 -27.79 -4.73 -4.36
CA GLN A 474 -26.46 -5.34 -4.45
C GLN A 474 -25.67 -5.25 -3.12
N GLU A 475 -26.15 -4.44 -2.17
CA GLU A 475 -25.53 -4.22 -0.86
C GLU A 475 -26.08 -5.14 0.23
N LEU A 476 -27.05 -6.03 -0.04
CA LEU A 476 -27.48 -7.06 0.91
C LEU A 476 -26.49 -8.23 0.97
N ILE A 477 -26.02 -8.67 -0.20
CA ILE A 477 -24.96 -9.68 -0.35
C ILE A 477 -23.71 -8.92 -0.75
N GLU A 478 -22.78 -8.72 0.17
CA GLU A 478 -21.50 -8.06 -0.09
C GLU A 478 -20.55 -9.01 -0.81
N ASN A 479 -19.69 -8.46 -1.67
CA ASN A 479 -18.52 -9.17 -2.18
C ASN A 479 -17.28 -8.39 -1.72
N LEU A 480 -16.59 -8.93 -0.73
CA LEU A 480 -15.33 -8.37 -0.26
C LEU A 480 -14.20 -9.01 -1.04
N SER A 481 -13.52 -8.22 -1.86
CA SER A 481 -12.37 -8.65 -2.67
C SER A 481 -11.42 -9.51 -1.84
N TRP A 482 -11.13 -10.72 -2.32
CA TRP A 482 -10.27 -11.74 -1.69
C TRP A 482 -10.85 -12.49 -0.47
N HIS A 483 -11.96 -12.03 0.11
CA HIS A 483 -12.60 -12.66 1.26
C HIS A 483 -13.84 -13.47 0.88
N GLY A 484 -14.54 -13.07 -0.18
CA GLY A 484 -15.71 -13.79 -0.70
C GLY A 484 -17.00 -13.04 -0.40
N TYR A 485 -18.08 -13.78 -0.15
CA TYR A 485 -19.43 -13.24 -0.03
C TYR A 485 -19.97 -13.38 1.39
N ARG A 486 -20.72 -12.38 1.84
CA ARG A 486 -21.46 -12.41 3.11
C ARG A 486 -22.73 -11.57 3.01
N LEU A 487 -23.64 -11.72 3.97
CA LEU A 487 -24.71 -10.74 4.17
C LEU A 487 -24.17 -9.52 4.91
N ALA A 488 -24.53 -8.32 4.47
CA ALA A 488 -24.06 -7.05 5.03
C ALA A 488 -24.54 -6.89 6.50
N PRO A 489 -23.65 -6.99 7.49
CA PRO A 489 -24.07 -7.06 8.89
C PRO A 489 -24.63 -5.74 9.43
N GLU A 490 -24.27 -4.61 8.83
CA GLU A 490 -24.83 -3.28 9.13
C GLU A 490 -26.21 -3.04 8.49
N ARG A 491 -26.65 -3.92 7.57
CA ARG A 491 -27.85 -3.68 6.75
C ARG A 491 -28.92 -4.75 6.89
N VAL A 492 -28.59 -5.89 7.49
CA VAL A 492 -29.55 -6.98 7.71
C VAL A 492 -29.50 -7.47 9.16
N VAL A 493 -30.66 -7.86 9.66
CA VAL A 493 -30.79 -8.62 10.90
C VAL A 493 -31.40 -9.97 10.55
N ILE A 494 -30.73 -11.07 10.94
CA ILE A 494 -31.24 -12.42 10.66
C ILE A 494 -32.06 -12.93 11.84
N ARG A 495 -33.24 -13.49 11.56
CA ARG A 495 -34.07 -14.22 12.53
C ARG A 495 -34.32 -15.64 12.03
N VAL A 496 -34.28 -16.62 12.94
CA VAL A 496 -34.65 -18.00 12.64
C VAL A 496 -36.13 -18.19 13.00
N ARG A 497 -36.94 -18.62 12.03
CA ARG A 497 -38.34 -18.93 12.28
C ARG A 497 -38.46 -20.37 12.74
N HIS A 498 -38.71 -20.56 14.03
CA HIS A 498 -39.11 -21.86 14.56
C HIS A 498 -40.62 -22.02 14.35
N ARG A 499 -41.06 -23.13 13.74
CA ARG A 499 -42.47 -23.49 13.80
C ARG A 499 -42.80 -23.86 15.25
N SER A 500 -43.82 -23.20 15.80
CA SER A 500 -44.63 -23.75 16.89
C SER A 500 -45.35 -25.02 16.42
#